data_AF-A0A2S9X5V0-F1
#
_entry.id   AF-A0A2S9X5V0-F1
#
_cell.length_a   1.000
_cell.length_b   1.000
_cell.length_c   1.000
_cell.angle_alpha   90.00
_cell.angle_beta   90.00
_cell.angle_gamma   90.00
#
_symmetry.space_group_name_H-M   'P 1'
#
loop_
_entity.id
_entity.type
_entity.pdbx_description
1 polymer ?
#
loop_
_entity_poly.entity_id
_entity_poly.type
_entity_poly.pdbx_seq_one_letter_code
_entity_poly.pdbx_strand_id
1 'polypeptide(L)' 'MNQPSITLSQAVAHLKASGFKGNGMQVLAYIASFNAAMEFYRQQVGEKTGLDLTQQEEGA' A
#
# COMPACT_ATOMS: atom_id res chain seq x y z
N MET A 1 10.05 9.80 -3.02
CA MET A 1 10.07 8.33 -2.83
C MET A 1 8.82 7.76 -3.49
N ASN A 2 8.96 6.87 -4.46
CA ASN A 2 7.84 6.32 -5.22
C ASN A 2 7.02 5.38 -4.33
N GLN A 3 5.75 5.72 -4.11
CA GLN A 3 4.80 4.87 -3.40
C GLN A 3 4.72 3.50 -4.09
N PRO A 4 4.83 2.38 -3.35
CA PRO A 4 4.63 1.07 -3.96
C PRO A 4 3.16 0.96 -4.39
N SER A 5 2.94 0.79 -5.69
CA SER A 5 1.63 0.55 -6.29
C SER A 5 1.65 -0.79 -7.03
N ILE A 6 0.48 -1.40 -7.17
CA ILE A 6 0.31 -2.61 -7.99
C ILE A 6 -0.44 -2.24 -9.27
N THR A 7 0.08 -2.70 -10.41
CA THR A 7 -0.65 -2.57 -11.69
C THR A 7 -1.79 -3.58 -11.75
N LEU A 8 -2.79 -3.32 -12.60
CA LEU A 8 -3.91 -4.24 -12.86
C LEU A 8 -3.42 -5.65 -13.22
N SER A 9 -2.39 -5.75 -14.08
CA SER A 9 -1.82 -7.04 -14.50
C SER A 9 -1.20 -7.82 -13.34
N GLN A 10 -0.51 -7.13 -12.43
CA GLN A 10 0.08 -7.77 -11.25
C GLN A 10 -1.00 -8.24 -10.26
N ALA A 11 -2.05 -7.44 -10.05
CA ALA A 11 -3.17 -7.83 -9.22
C ALA A 11 -3.90 -9.06 -9.78
N VAL A 12 -4.14 -9.09 -11.09
CA VAL A 12 -4.75 -10.25 -11.78
C VAL A 12 -3.86 -11.49 -11.67
N ALA A 13 -2.54 -11.35 -11.84
CA ALA A 13 -1.61 -12.47 -11.70
C ALA A 13 -1.61 -13.04 -10.28
N HIS A 14 -1.60 -12.18 -9.26
CA HIS A 14 -1.63 -12.59 -7.86
C HIS A 14 -2.94 -13.32 -7.50
N LEU A 15 -4.08 -12.78 -7.92
CA LEU A 15 -5.39 -13.41 -7.71
C LEU A 15 -5.51 -14.75 -8.45
N LYS A 16 -5.01 -14.85 -9.68
CA LYS A 16 -4.99 -16.14 -10.40
C LYS A 16 -4.11 -17.18 -9.69
N ALA A 17 -2.93 -16.78 -9.21
CA ALA A 17 -2.01 -17.67 -8.51
C ALA A 17 -2.57 -18.19 -7.18
N SER A 18 -3.42 -17.42 -6.50
CA SER A 18 -4.09 -17.85 -5.27
C SER A 18 -5.29 -18.78 -5.50
N GLY A 19 -5.62 -19.09 -6.77
CA GLY A 19 -6.80 -19.87 -7.12
C GLY A 19 -8.11 -19.09 -7.02
N PHE A 20 -8.05 -17.76 -6.88
CA PHE A 20 -9.22 -16.91 -6.78
C PHE A 20 -10.00 -16.90 -8.09
N LYS A 21 -11.24 -17.39 -8.06
CA LYS A 21 -12.18 -17.36 -9.19
C LYS A 21 -13.19 -16.23 -9.02
N GLY A 22 -12.72 -15.00 -9.10
CA GLY A 22 -13.56 -13.81 -9.02
C GLY A 22 -13.89 -13.19 -10.38
N ASN A 23 -14.98 -12.43 -10.43
CA ASN A 23 -15.34 -11.61 -11.60
C ASN A 23 -14.55 -10.28 -11.61
N GLY A 24 -14.64 -9.53 -12.70
CA GLY A 24 -13.88 -8.28 -12.89
C GLY A 24 -14.09 -7.24 -11.77
N MET A 25 -15.28 -7.19 -11.16
CA MET A 25 -15.57 -6.28 -10.06
C MET A 25 -14.81 -6.65 -8.78
N GLN A 26 -14.65 -7.94 -8.50
CA GLN A 26 -13.86 -8.42 -7.35
C GLN A 26 -12.36 -8.16 -7.54
N VAL A 27 -11.86 -8.20 -8.79
CA VAL A 27 -10.49 -7.79 -9.11
C VAL A 27 -10.28 -6.30 -8.85
N LEU A 28 -11.24 -5.46 -9.26
CA LEU A 28 -11.19 -4.01 -9.02
C LEU A 28 -11.25 -3.70 -7.51
N ALA A 29 -12.11 -4.39 -6.76
CA ALA A 29 -12.17 -4.26 -5.30
C ALA A 29 -10.83 -4.61 -4.64
N TYR A 30 -10.17 -5.68 -5.09
CA TYR A 30 -8.85 -6.06 -4.59
C TYR A 30 -7.78 -4.98 -4.83
N ILE A 31 -7.78 -4.37 -6.02
CA ILE A 31 -6.85 -3.28 -6.36
C ILE A 31 -7.12 -2.05 -5.49
N ALA A 32 -8.39 -1.68 -5.31
CA ALA A 32 -8.77 -0.57 -4.45
C ALA A 32 -8.32 -0.78 -3.00
N SER A 33 -8.55 -1.98 -2.46
CA SER A 33 -8.11 -2.36 -1.11
C SER A 33 -6.58 -2.34 -0.98
N PHE A 34 -5.85 -2.82 -1.97
CA PHE A 34 -4.39 -2.78 -1.98
C PHE A 34 -3.87 -1.34 -1.95
N ASN A 35 -4.40 -0.47 -2.82
CA ASN A 35 -3.96 0.92 -2.89
C ASN A 35 -4.26 1.69 -1.59
N ALA A 36 -5.44 1.46 -0.99
CA ALA A 36 -5.79 2.05 0.31
C ALA A 36 -4.87 1.58 1.44
N ALA A 37 -4.54 0.28 1.48
CA ALA A 37 -3.59 -0.27 2.46
C ALA A 37 -2.19 0.32 2.30
N MET A 38 -1.73 0.52 1.07
CA MET A 38 -0.45 1.16 0.79
C MET A 38 -0.42 2.64 1.17
N GLU A 39 -1.52 3.37 0.97
CA GLU A 39 -1.66 4.75 1.42
C GLU A 39 -1.63 4.85 2.95
N PHE A 40 -2.35 3.97 3.63
CA PHE A 40 -2.34 3.88 5.09
C PHE A 40 -0.95 3.53 5.64
N TYR A 41 -0.25 2.57 5.02
CA TYR A 41 1.14 2.25 5.39
C TYR A 41 2.07 3.46 5.23
N ARG A 42 1.90 4.25 4.15
CA ARG A 42 2.64 5.49 3.95
C ARG A 42 2.36 6.51 5.06
N GLN A 43 1.11 6.66 5.48
CA GLN A 43 0.77 7.55 6.58
C GLN A 43 1.44 7.10 7.88
N GLN A 44 1.31 5.82 8.25
CA GLN A 44 1.92 5.33 9.48
C GLN A 44 3.46 5.38 9.49
N VAL A 45 4.11 5.02 8.38
CA VAL A 45 5.58 5.07 8.29
C VAL A 45 6.07 6.50 8.09
N GLY A 46 5.37 7.31 7.30
CA GLY A 46 5.69 8.72 7.09
C GLY A 46 5.54 9.56 8.37
N GLU A 47 4.52 9.28 9.18
CA GLU A 47 4.35 9.89 10.50
C GLU A 47 5.41 9.42 11.49
N LYS A 48 5.82 8.14 11.47
CA LYS A 48 6.93 7.64 12.29
C LYS A 48 8.25 8.33 11.97
N THR A 49 8.58 8.53 10.70
CA THR A 49 9.81 9.25 10.31
C THR A 49 9.74 10.74 10.64
N GLY A 50 8.55 11.37 10.61
CA GLY A 50 8.37 12.78 10.97
C GLY A 50 8.49 13.08 12.47
N LEU A 51 8.05 12.13 13.32
CA LEU A 51 8.17 12.23 14.77
C LEU A 51 9.58 11.91 15.29
N ASP A 52 10.32 11.01 14.64
CA ASP A 52 11.72 10.72 15.01
C ASP A 52 12.68 11.87 14.62
N LEU A 53 12.40 12.61 13.55
CA LEU A 53 13.25 13.73 13.12
C LEU A 53 13.05 15.01 13.94
N THR A 54 11.86 15.21 14.53
CA THR A 54 11.61 16.40 15.37
C THR A 54 12.05 16.24 16.82
N GLN A 55 12.28 15.01 17.31
CA GLN A 55 12.85 14.78 18.65
C GLN A 55 14.38 14.87 18.72
N GLN A 56 15.09 14.83 17.60
CA GLN A 56 16.56 14.96 17.59
C GLN A 56 17.06 16.42 17.58
N GLU A 57 16.22 17.41 17.26
CA GLU A 57 16.66 18.81 17.14
C GLU A 57 16.42 19.68 18.40
N GLU A 58 15.72 19.18 19.43
CA GLU A 58 15.55 19.88 20.72
C GLU A 58 16.45 19.36 21.85
N GLY A 59 17.46 18.54 21.52
CA GLY A 59 18.30 17.85 22.51
C GLY A 59 19.80 17.85 22.23
N ALA A 60 20.36 18.92 21.64
CA ALA A 60 21.80 19.11 21.46
C ALA A 60 22.31 20.38 22.13
#